data_AF-A0A392SWQ4-F1
#
_entry.id   AF-A0A392SWQ4-F1
#
_cell.length_a   1.000
_cell.length_b   1.000
_cell.length_c   1.000
_cell.angle_alpha   90.00
_cell.angle_beta   90.00
_cell.angle_gamma   90.00
#
_symmetry.space_group_name_H-M   'P 1'
#
loop_
_entity.id
_entity.type
_entity.pdbx_description
1 polymer ?
#
loop_
_entity_poly.entity_id
_entity_poly.type
_entity_poly.pdbx_seq_one_letter_code
_entity_poly.pdbx_strand_id
1 'polypeptide(L)' 'FGLQEAVDFVIKHRLDEGQAGLIAVSSKGEVAYGYNCNGMFRGVATQDGLKEVGIWK' A
#
# COMPACT_ATOMS: atom_id res chain seq x y z
N PHE A 1 -6.83 -1.81 -14.43
CA PHE A 1 -7.02 -2.19 -13.03
C PHE A 1 -5.87 -3.09 -12.58
N GLY A 2 -4.78 -2.46 -12.17
CA GLY A 2 -3.65 -3.09 -11.47
C GLY A 2 -3.85 -3.07 -9.96
N LEU A 3 -2.95 -3.73 -9.23
CA LEU A 3 -3.04 -3.86 -7.78
C LEU A 3 -3.10 -2.49 -7.07
N GLN A 4 -2.24 -1.54 -7.45
CA GLN A 4 -2.20 -0.22 -6.82
C GLN A 4 -3.52 0.55 -6.99
N GLU A 5 -4.15 0.47 -8.16
CA GLU A 5 -5.44 1.14 -8.42
C GLU A 5 -6.55 0.58 -7.50
N ALA A 6 -6.53 -0.73 -7.23
CA ALA A 6 -7.48 -1.36 -6.31
C ALA A 6 -7.22 -0.96 -4.85
N VAL A 7 -5.95 -0.91 -4.42
CA VAL A 7 -5.58 -0.42 -3.08
C VAL A 7 -6.03 1.02 -2.88
N ASP A 8 -5.74 1.89 -3.86
CA ASP A 8 -6.13 3.28 -3.85
C ASP A 8 -7.65 3.45 -3.74
N PHE A 9 -8.42 2.65 -4.49
CA PHE A 9 -9.87 2.70 -4.44
C PHE A 9 -10.39 2.36 -3.03
N VAL A 10 -9.90 1.29 -2.41
CA VAL A 10 -10.33 0.87 -1.08
C VAL A 10 -9.97 1.92 -0.03
N ILE A 11 -8.71 2.36 -0.01
CA ILE A 11 -8.20 3.30 1.00
C ILE A 11 -8.87 4.67 0.89
N LYS A 12 -9.16 5.15 -0.33
CA LYS A 12 -9.72 6.49 -0.56
C LYS A 12 -11.25 6.53 -0.57
N HIS A 13 -11.93 5.45 -0.96
CA HIS A 13 -13.37 5.49 -1.26
C HIS A 13 -14.22 4.47 -0.51
N ARG A 14 -13.62 3.49 0.19
CA ARG A 14 -14.37 2.47 0.93
C ARG A 14 -14.22 2.54 2.43
N LEU A 15 -13.11 3.08 2.93
CA LEU A 15 -12.83 3.17 4.36
C LEU A 15 -12.98 4.61 4.82
N ASP A 16 -13.39 4.76 6.08
CA ASP A 16 -13.43 6.06 6.76
C ASP A 16 -12.04 6.69 6.79
N GLU A 17 -12.00 8.01 6.65
CA GLU A 17 -10.77 8.79 6.60
C GLU A 17 -9.97 8.67 7.91
N GLY A 18 -8.64 8.60 7.83
CA GLY A 18 -7.77 8.65 9.00
C GLY A 18 -7.49 7.33 9.72
N GLN A 19 -8.13 6.21 9.32
CA GLN A 19 -8.19 5.02 10.18
C GLN A 19 -7.42 3.79 9.68
N ALA A 20 -7.06 3.73 8.40
CA ALA A 20 -6.63 2.48 7.79
C ALA A 20 -5.39 2.60 6.91
N GLY A 21 -4.67 1.49 6.85
CA GLY A 21 -3.62 1.22 5.87
C GLY A 21 -3.63 -0.27 5.52
N LEU A 22 -3.17 -0.60 4.32
CA LEU A 22 -3.01 -1.99 3.90
C LEU A 22 -1.77 -2.16 3.02
N ILE A 23 -1.24 -3.38 3.04
CA ILE A 23 -0.16 -3.85 2.18
C ILE A 23 -0.72 -5.05 1.41
N ALA A 24 -0.51 -5.06 0.09
CA ALA A 24 -0.99 -6.12 -0.79
C ALA A 24 0.12 -6.58 -1.73
N VAL A 25 0.09 -7.87 -2.07
CA VAL A 25 0.94 -8.48 -3.10
C VAL A 25 0.05 -9.23 -4.09
N SER A 26 0.40 -9.21 -5.37
CA SER A 26 -0.32 -9.99 -6.40
C SER A 26 0.46 -11.24 -6.81
N SER A 27 -0.23 -12.17 -7.47
CA SER A 27 0.40 -13.37 -8.05
C SER A 27 1.41 -13.06 -9.16
N LYS A 28 1.44 -11.83 -9.67
CA LYS A 28 2.41 -11.35 -10.66
C LYS A 28 3.66 -10.73 -10.03
N GLY A 29 3.75 -10.71 -8.69
CA GLY A 29 4.86 -10.09 -7.97
C GLY A 29 4.74 -8.58 -7.79
N GLU A 30 3.57 -7.99 -8.08
CA GLU A 30 3.33 -6.58 -7.77
C GLU A 30 3.24 -6.42 -6.25
N VAL A 31 3.78 -5.32 -5.72
CA VAL A 31 3.56 -4.89 -4.35
C VAL A 31 2.86 -3.54 -4.40
N ALA A 32 1.80 -3.39 -3.62
CA ALA A 32 1.07 -2.15 -3.47
C ALA A 32 0.83 -1.89 -1.99
N TYR A 33 0.80 -0.62 -1.61
CA TYR A 33 0.45 -0.21 -0.27
C TYR A 33 -0.26 1.14 -0.33
N GLY A 34 -1.08 1.41 0.68
CA GLY A 34 -1.82 2.66 0.78
C GLY A 34 -2.37 2.82 2.18
N TYR A 35 -2.46 4.05 2.63
CA TYR A 35 -3.00 4.40 3.94
C TYR A 35 -3.66 5.78 3.90
N ASN A 36 -4.67 5.97 4.74
CA ASN A 36 -5.37 7.24 4.92
C ASN A 36 -5.21 7.82 6.33
N CYS A 37 -4.44 7.17 7.21
CA CYS A 37 -4.01 7.70 8.51
C CYS A 37 -2.78 8.61 8.39
N ASN A 38 -2.32 9.15 9.53
CA ASN A 38 -1.17 10.06 9.56
C ASN A 38 0.12 9.41 9.01
N GLY A 39 0.31 8.11 9.23
CA GLY A 39 1.48 7.37 8.81
C GLY A 39 1.28 5.87 8.95
N MET A 40 2.10 5.11 8.22
CA MET A 40 2.13 3.65 8.23
C MET A 40 3.58 3.17 8.23
N PHE A 41 4.01 2.60 9.37
CA PHE A 41 5.26 1.85 9.45
C PHE A 41 5.20 0.67 8.49
N ARG A 42 6.03 0.67 7.44
CA ARG A 42 6.01 -0.34 6.38
C ARG A 42 7.42 -0.68 5.90
N GLY A 43 7.56 -1.91 5.42
CA GLY A 43 8.70 -2.36 4.65
C GLY A 43 8.23 -3.04 3.37
N VAL A 44 8.89 -2.77 2.25
CA VAL A 44 8.61 -3.36 0.94
C VAL A 44 9.91 -3.91 0.37
N ALA A 45 9.85 -5.14 -0.13
CA ALA A 45 10.95 -5.74 -0.85
C ALA A 45 10.44 -6.54 -2.05
N THR A 46 11.14 -6.46 -3.18
CA THR A 46 10.90 -7.28 -4.36
C THR A 46 12.19 -7.96 -4.81
N GLN A 47 12.06 -9.05 -5.58
CA GLN A 47 13.22 -9.81 -6.06
C GLN A 47 14.09 -9.01 -7.05
N ASP A 48 13.49 -8.10 -7.83
CA ASP A 48 14.16 -7.23 -8.79
C ASP A 48 14.87 -6.01 -8.16
N GLY A 49 14.84 -5.90 -6.83
CA GLY A 49 15.72 -5.02 -6.08
C GLY A 49 15.06 -3.82 -5.41
N LEU A 50 13.73 -3.67 -5.48
CA LEU A 50 13.04 -2.68 -4.66
C LEU A 50 13.23 -3.06 -3.18
N LYS A 51 13.71 -2.11 -2.38
CA LYS A 51 13.80 -2.22 -0.92
C LYS A 51 13.49 -0.86 -0.32
N GLU A 52 12.35 -0.76 0.36
CA GLU A 52 11.86 0.48 0.94
C GLU A 52 11.45 0.24 2.39
N VAL A 53 11.78 1.16 3.28
CA VAL A 53 11.26 1.22 4.64
C VAL A 53 10.76 2.64 4.87
N GLY A 54 9.54 2.78 5.36
CA GLY A 54 8.91 4.08 5.49
C GLY A 54 7.89 4.14 6.62
N ILE A 55 7.58 5.36 7.05
CA ILE A 55 6.52 5.66 8.03
C ILE A 55 5.56 6.68 7.42
N TRP A 56 6.11 7.69 6.77
CA TRP A 56 5.36 8.82 6.21
C TRP A 56 5.29 8.73 4.67
N LYS A 57 4.62 9.71 4.05
CA LYS A 57 4.58 9.93 2.60
C LYS A 57 5.90 10.53 2.13
#